data_AF-A0A1A8MNB4-F1
#
_entry.id   AF-A0A1A8MNB4-F1
#
_cell.length_a   1.000
_cell.length_b   1.000
_cell.length_c   1.000
_cell.angle_alpha   90.00
_cell.angle_beta   90.00
_cell.angle_gamma   90.00
#
_symmetry.space_group_name_H-M   'P 1'
#
loop_
_entity.id
_entity.type
_entity.pdbx_description
1 polymer ?
#
loop_
_entity_poly.entity_id
_entity_poly.type
_entity_poly.pdbx_seq_one_letter_code
_entity_poly.pdbx_strand_id
1 'polypeptide(L)'
;MSWMKTVSFSGQDVFDENADELNLQSKEWAANMKKRVMDGYVDGVDAGEEASLQAGFNQGFREGAAQTAALGRLKGMVSAIWCWCQIQHPENPPPVSVTDLLQLVTQHEDQIMESIRKRLENPPLSVSDVSDSMEDLEIEQAGPSSCGEKELEGCRSIQKMALGGPHQLQNICSKSTDCSGESLNVLLQRCMDVISELGLPQELIVHIQELKSV
;
A
#
# COMPACT_ATOMS: atom_id res chain seq x y z
N MET A 1 13.78 9.08 81.60
CA MET A 1 12.36 9.21 81.21
C MET A 1 12.10 10.63 80.77
N SER A 2 11.69 10.86 79.52
CA SER A 2 10.83 11.97 79.07
C SER A 2 10.70 11.90 77.54
N TRP A 3 9.61 11.30 77.06
CA TRP A 3 9.18 11.38 75.67
C TRP A 3 7.87 12.15 75.66
N MET A 4 7.93 13.47 75.47
CA MET A 4 6.88 14.22 74.79
C MET A 4 7.40 15.61 74.45
N LYS A 5 7.75 15.82 73.19
CA LYS A 5 7.86 17.17 72.62
C LYS A 5 6.66 17.32 71.71
N THR A 6 5.61 17.92 72.24
CA THR A 6 4.40 18.28 71.52
C THR A 6 4.79 19.25 70.41
N VAL A 7 4.55 18.87 69.15
CA VAL A 7 4.64 19.79 68.03
C VAL A 7 3.49 20.77 68.18
N SER A 8 3.80 22.04 68.40
CA SER A 8 2.82 23.13 68.29
C SER A 8 2.33 23.15 66.85
N PHE A 9 1.14 22.62 66.64
CA PHE A 9 0.39 22.73 65.40
C PHE A 9 0.01 24.21 65.25
N SER A 10 0.87 25.02 64.64
CA SER A 10 0.44 26.30 64.08
C SER A 10 -0.58 25.94 63.01
N GLY A 11 -1.83 26.33 63.23
CA GLY A 11 -3.00 26.02 62.39
C GLY A 11 -2.90 26.59 60.99
N GLN A 12 -1.94 26.09 60.21
CA GLN A 12 -1.98 26.17 58.78
C GLN A 12 -2.80 24.97 58.34
N ASP A 13 -4.06 25.26 58.09
CA ASP A 13 -5.04 24.34 57.56
C ASP A 13 -4.45 23.58 56.36
N VAL A 14 -4.14 22.30 56.55
CA VAL A 14 -3.57 21.42 55.53
C VAL A 14 -4.68 20.95 54.58
N PHE A 15 -5.94 21.12 54.97
CA PHE A 15 -7.11 20.76 54.20
C PHE A 15 -8.00 21.99 54.08
N ASP A 16 -7.72 22.82 53.06
CA ASP A 16 -8.61 23.92 52.70
C ASP A 16 -10.04 23.36 52.53
N GLU A 17 -10.88 23.56 53.55
CA GLU A 17 -12.29 23.12 53.59
C GLU A 17 -13.11 23.82 52.48
N ASN A 18 -12.52 24.83 51.85
CA ASN A 18 -13.01 25.57 50.71
C ASN A 18 -12.30 25.18 49.40
N ALA A 19 -11.61 24.03 49.33
CA ALA A 19 -11.13 23.45 48.08
C ALA A 19 -12.32 23.32 47.12
N ASP A 20 -12.48 24.30 46.22
CA ASP A 20 -13.62 24.43 45.33
C ASP A 20 -13.75 23.17 44.50
N GLU A 21 -14.61 22.25 44.93
CA GLU A 21 -14.91 21.00 44.23
C GLU A 21 -15.34 21.29 42.78
N LEU A 22 -15.99 22.44 42.56
CA LEU A 22 -16.34 22.97 41.24
C LEU A 22 -15.13 23.37 40.39
N ASN A 23 -14.07 23.90 41.01
CA ASN A 23 -12.82 24.26 40.34
C ASN A 23 -12.00 23.01 40.00
N LEU A 24 -11.98 22.02 40.89
CA LEU A 24 -11.39 20.70 40.62
C LEU A 24 -12.09 20.03 39.43
N GLN A 25 -13.42 19.96 39.44
CA GLN A 25 -14.23 19.40 38.35
C GLN A 25 -14.02 20.15 37.02
N SER A 26 -13.95 21.48 37.06
CA SER A 26 -13.67 22.31 35.87
C SER A 26 -12.28 22.02 35.29
N LYS A 27 -11.26 21.89 36.15
CA LYS A 27 -9.89 21.56 35.74
C LYS A 27 -9.77 20.15 35.16
N GLU A 28 -10.42 19.16 35.78
CA GLU A 28 -10.47 17.79 35.27
C GLU A 28 -11.20 17.71 33.92
N TRP A 29 -12.33 18.42 33.78
CA TRP A 29 -13.06 18.51 32.53
C TRP A 29 -12.20 19.14 31.42
N ALA A 30 -11.51 20.24 31.70
CA ALA A 30 -10.64 20.91 30.73
C ALA A 30 -9.44 20.03 30.32
N ALA A 31 -8.81 19.35 31.28
CA ALA A 31 -7.73 18.41 31.01
C ALA A 31 -8.21 17.22 30.16
N ASN A 32 -9.37 16.67 30.48
CA ASN A 32 -9.96 15.56 29.74
C ASN A 32 -10.37 15.98 28.33
N MET A 33 -10.94 17.17 28.15
CA MET A 33 -11.28 17.71 26.84
C MET A 33 -10.02 17.93 25.98
N LYS A 34 -8.97 18.51 26.55
CA LYS A 34 -7.68 18.67 25.86
C LYS A 34 -7.10 17.31 25.46
N LYS A 35 -7.20 16.30 26.33
CA LYS A 35 -6.76 14.94 26.03
C LYS A 35 -7.53 14.36 24.83
N ARG A 36 -8.86 14.44 24.82
CA ARG A 36 -9.67 13.93 23.69
C ARG A 36 -9.32 14.58 22.35
N VAL A 37 -8.99 15.88 22.35
CA VAL A 37 -8.56 16.58 21.13
C VAL A 37 -7.22 16.02 20.64
N MET A 38 -6.27 15.79 21.54
CA MET A 38 -4.98 15.19 21.20
C MET A 38 -5.11 13.74 20.76
N ASP A 39 -5.93 12.95 21.46
CA ASP A 39 -6.22 11.56 21.11
C ASP A 39 -6.83 11.49 19.70
N GLY A 40 -7.77 12.39 19.36
CA GLY A 40 -8.35 12.44 18.01
C GLY A 40 -7.39 12.91 16.92
N TYR A 41 -6.41 13.76 17.25
CA TYR A 41 -5.35 14.14 16.31
C TYR A 41 -4.41 12.96 16.02
N VAL A 42 -3.97 12.26 17.07
CA VAL A 42 -3.10 11.07 16.93
C VAL A 42 -3.82 9.98 16.14
N ASP A 43 -5.07 9.68 16.50
CA ASP A 43 -5.90 8.71 15.79
C ASP A 43 -6.12 9.10 14.32
N GLY A 44 -6.30 10.40 14.04
CA GLY A 44 -6.43 10.90 12.67
C GLY A 44 -5.14 10.77 11.84
N VAL A 45 -3.98 10.98 12.45
CA VAL A 45 -2.67 10.77 11.79
C VAL A 45 -2.46 9.29 11.50
N ASP A 46 -2.66 8.43 12.50
CA ASP A 46 -2.48 6.98 12.37
C ASP A 46 -3.44 6.39 11.32
N ALA A 47 -4.72 6.78 11.36
CA ALA A 47 -5.71 6.35 10.38
C ALA A 47 -5.40 6.85 8.96
N GLY A 48 -4.84 8.06 8.83
CA GLY A 48 -4.40 8.62 7.55
C GLY A 48 -3.23 7.86 6.95
N GLU A 49 -2.23 7.54 7.78
CA GLU A 49 -1.07 6.74 7.38
C GLU A 49 -1.49 5.34 6.94
N GLU A 50 -2.28 4.64 7.75
CA GLU A 50 -2.78 3.30 7.43
C GLU A 50 -3.59 3.30 6.12
N ALA A 51 -4.49 4.27 5.95
CA ALA A 51 -5.30 4.37 4.74
C ALA A 51 -4.43 4.58 3.47
N SER A 52 -3.40 5.41 3.57
CA SER A 52 -2.46 5.66 2.47
C SER A 52 -1.65 4.41 2.12
N LEU A 53 -1.09 3.72 3.13
CA LEU A 53 -0.36 2.47 2.95
C LEU A 53 -1.23 1.38 2.34
N GLN A 54 -2.45 1.22 2.84
CA GLN A 54 -3.39 0.22 2.34
C GLN A 54 -3.81 0.50 0.89
N ALA A 55 -3.99 1.77 0.52
CA ALA A 55 -4.26 2.15 -0.87
C ALA A 55 -3.10 1.78 -1.80
N GLY A 56 -1.86 2.05 -1.38
CA GLY A 56 -0.65 1.65 -2.10
C GLY A 56 -0.52 0.13 -2.24
N PHE A 57 -0.75 -0.62 -1.15
CA PHE A 57 -0.73 -2.09 -1.16
C PHE A 57 -1.80 -2.66 -2.10
N ASN A 58 -3.04 -2.18 -2.01
CA ASN A 58 -4.14 -2.66 -2.86
C ASN A 58 -3.85 -2.44 -4.35
N GLN A 59 -3.22 -1.32 -4.70
CA GLN A 59 -2.82 -1.03 -6.07
C GLN A 59 -1.70 -1.98 -6.52
N GLY A 60 -0.62 -2.09 -5.75
CA GLY A 60 0.50 -2.97 -6.06
C GLY A 60 0.09 -4.44 -6.13
N PHE A 61 -0.78 -4.89 -5.23
CA PHE A 61 -1.35 -6.23 -5.23
C PHE A 61 -2.16 -6.49 -6.49
N ARG A 62 -3.03 -5.56 -6.91
CA ARG A 62 -3.83 -5.70 -8.13
C ARG A 62 -2.95 -5.81 -9.36
N GLU A 63 -1.94 -4.96 -9.48
CA GLU A 63 -1.01 -4.96 -10.62
C GLU A 63 -0.14 -6.23 -10.66
N GLY A 64 0.42 -6.62 -9.52
CA GLY A 64 1.22 -7.84 -9.38
C GLY A 64 0.41 -9.09 -9.68
N ALA A 65 -0.81 -9.19 -9.12
CA ALA A 65 -1.73 -10.29 -9.38
C ALA A 65 -2.15 -10.34 -10.85
N ALA A 66 -2.49 -9.21 -11.48
CA ALA A 66 -2.83 -9.18 -12.90
C ALA A 66 -1.69 -9.67 -13.79
N GLN A 67 -0.44 -9.33 -13.47
CA GLN A 67 0.74 -9.74 -14.24
C GLN A 67 1.13 -11.21 -14.04
N THR A 68 0.89 -11.79 -12.86
CA THR A 68 1.42 -13.12 -12.49
C THR A 68 0.35 -14.21 -12.41
N ALA A 69 -0.93 -13.89 -12.18
CA ALA A 69 -1.96 -14.90 -11.92
C ALA A 69 -2.17 -15.86 -13.10
N ALA A 70 -2.24 -15.34 -14.33
CA ALA A 70 -2.41 -16.16 -15.52
C ALA A 70 -1.19 -17.07 -15.76
N LEU A 71 0.02 -16.55 -15.54
CA LEU A 71 1.26 -17.30 -15.67
C LEU A 71 1.40 -18.38 -14.59
N GLY A 72 1.03 -18.08 -13.35
CA GLY A 72 1.02 -19.05 -12.24
C GLY A 72 0.03 -20.19 -12.49
N ARG A 73 -1.15 -19.89 -13.02
CA ARG A 73 -2.12 -20.92 -13.47
C ARG A 73 -1.54 -21.78 -14.59
N LEU A 74 -0.92 -21.17 -15.60
CA LEU A 74 -0.27 -21.89 -16.69
C LEU A 74 0.82 -22.83 -16.16
N LYS A 75 1.69 -22.33 -15.27
CA LYS A 75 2.74 -23.13 -14.62
C LYS A 75 2.15 -24.33 -13.86
N GLY A 76 1.06 -24.12 -13.14
CA GLY A 76 0.32 -25.18 -12.46
C GLY A 76 -0.21 -26.24 -13.42
N MET A 77 -0.83 -25.83 -14.53
CA MET A 77 -1.32 -26.74 -15.57
C MET A 77 -0.18 -27.55 -16.20
N VAL A 78 0.90 -26.90 -16.63
CA VAL A 78 2.06 -27.57 -17.25
C VAL A 78 2.73 -28.53 -16.26
N SER A 79 2.84 -28.15 -14.99
CA SER A 79 3.38 -29.01 -13.93
C SER A 79 2.49 -30.24 -13.68
N ALA A 80 1.17 -30.09 -13.74
CA ALA A 80 0.23 -31.21 -13.64
C ALA A 80 0.36 -32.16 -14.84
N ILE A 81 0.51 -31.63 -16.07
CA ILE A 81 0.76 -32.44 -17.28
C ILE A 81 2.07 -33.19 -17.15
N TRP A 82 3.14 -32.52 -16.72
CA TRP A 82 4.45 -33.12 -16.52
C TRP A 82 4.40 -34.27 -15.50
N CYS A 83 3.72 -34.06 -14.37
CA CYS A 83 3.51 -35.10 -13.35
C CYS A 83 2.68 -36.26 -13.89
N TRP A 84 1.61 -35.98 -14.64
CA TRP A 84 0.80 -37.01 -15.29
C TRP A 84 1.61 -37.88 -16.25
N CYS A 85 2.49 -37.29 -17.06
CA CYS A 85 3.39 -38.04 -17.95
C CYS A 85 4.29 -39.01 -17.18
N GLN A 86 4.82 -38.60 -16.02
CA GLN A 86 5.64 -39.48 -15.17
C GLN A 86 4.84 -40.63 -14.56
N ILE A 87 3.62 -40.36 -14.11
CA ILE A 87 2.76 -41.39 -13.52
C ILE A 87 2.38 -42.45 -14.56
N GLN A 88 2.07 -42.03 -15.79
CA GLN A 88 1.69 -42.96 -16.85
C GLN A 88 2.86 -43.81 -17.35
N HIS A 89 4.08 -43.27 -17.34
CA HIS A 89 5.28 -43.95 -17.80
C HIS A 89 6.44 -43.80 -16.82
N PRO A 90 6.45 -44.52 -15.68
CA PRO A 90 7.48 -44.37 -14.64
C PRO A 90 8.90 -44.69 -15.13
N GLU A 91 9.01 -45.56 -16.13
CA GLU A 91 10.28 -46.02 -16.71
C GLU A 91 10.86 -45.04 -17.74
N ASN A 92 10.04 -44.10 -18.24
CA ASN A 92 10.45 -43.15 -19.27
C ASN A 92 10.49 -41.73 -18.69
N PRO A 93 11.49 -40.92 -19.05
CA PRO A 93 11.46 -39.51 -18.71
C PRO A 93 10.24 -38.83 -19.37
N PRO A 94 9.66 -37.80 -18.72
CA PRO A 94 8.60 -37.03 -19.32
C PRO A 94 9.03 -36.42 -20.66
N PRO A 95 8.08 -36.17 -21.59
CA PRO A 95 8.40 -35.62 -22.90
C PRO A 95 9.23 -34.34 -22.81
N VAL A 96 10.22 -34.22 -23.69
CA VAL A 96 11.10 -33.04 -23.76
C VAL A 96 10.29 -31.77 -23.99
N SER A 97 9.26 -31.83 -24.84
CA SER A 97 8.37 -30.70 -25.11
C SER A 97 7.66 -30.16 -23.86
N VAL A 98 7.27 -31.03 -22.93
CA VAL A 98 6.64 -30.63 -21.65
C VAL A 98 7.68 -30.04 -20.71
N THR A 99 8.87 -30.64 -20.64
CA THR A 99 9.95 -30.20 -19.75
C THR A 99 10.49 -28.83 -20.20
N ASP A 100 10.71 -28.65 -21.49
CA ASP A 100 11.12 -27.38 -22.09
C ASP A 100 10.07 -26.29 -21.86
N LEU A 101 8.78 -26.61 -22.06
CA LEU A 101 7.69 -25.67 -21.79
C LEU A 101 7.66 -25.25 -20.32
N LEU A 102 7.82 -26.19 -19.39
CA LEU A 102 7.84 -25.89 -17.96
C LEU A 102 9.03 -24.99 -17.59
N GLN A 103 10.20 -25.22 -18.18
CA GLN A 103 11.38 -24.40 -18.00
C GLN A 103 11.16 -22.98 -18.55
N LEU A 104 10.59 -22.84 -19.74
CA LEU A 104 10.28 -21.54 -20.35
C LEU A 104 9.27 -20.74 -19.52
N VAL A 105 8.21 -21.38 -19.03
CA VAL A 105 7.21 -20.75 -18.16
C VAL A 105 7.84 -20.27 -16.85
N THR A 106 8.73 -21.09 -16.26
CA THR A 106 9.45 -20.73 -15.03
C THR A 106 10.40 -19.55 -15.26
N GLN A 107 11.14 -19.57 -16.37
CA GLN A 107 12.03 -18.46 -16.72
C GLN A 107 11.27 -17.15 -16.95
N HIS A 108 10.11 -17.20 -17.59
CA HIS A 108 9.26 -16.03 -17.80
C HIS A 108 8.71 -15.49 -16.47
N GLU A 109 8.37 -16.36 -15.52
CA GLU A 109 7.96 -15.96 -14.16
C GLU A 109 9.10 -15.25 -13.42
N ASP A 110 10.30 -15.82 -13.46
CA ASP A 110 11.49 -15.21 -12.84
C ASP A 110 11.82 -13.84 -13.44
N GLN A 111 11.66 -13.67 -14.76
CA GLN A 111 11.82 -12.38 -15.43
C GLN A 111 10.80 -11.34 -14.94
N ILE A 112 9.53 -11.73 -14.77
CA ILE A 112 8.51 -10.82 -14.23
C ILE A 112 8.84 -10.47 -12.78
N MET A 113 9.18 -11.45 -11.93
CA MET A 113 9.54 -11.22 -10.53
C MET A 113 10.75 -10.29 -10.40
N GLU A 114 11.77 -10.48 -11.24
CA GLU A 114 12.94 -9.61 -11.29
C GLU A 114 12.58 -8.19 -11.72
N SER A 115 11.71 -8.04 -12.72
CA SER A 115 11.23 -6.72 -13.15
C SER A 115 10.46 -5.98 -12.05
N ILE A 116 9.66 -6.72 -11.26
CA ILE A 116 8.93 -6.18 -10.11
C ILE A 116 9.92 -5.78 -9.01
N ARG A 117 10.88 -6.65 -8.69
CA ARG A 117 11.94 -6.37 -7.70
C ARG A 117 12.72 -5.10 -8.03
N LYS A 118 13.16 -4.96 -9.28
CA LYS A 118 13.89 -3.76 -9.74
C LYS A 118 13.09 -2.47 -9.58
N ARG A 119 11.77 -2.51 -9.86
CA ARG A 119 10.88 -1.36 -9.65
C ARG A 119 10.66 -1.04 -8.17
N LEU A 120 10.72 -2.04 -7.28
CA LEU A 120 10.61 -1.82 -5.84
C LEU A 120 11.91 -1.27 -5.24
N GLU A 121 13.07 -1.74 -5.71
CA GLU A 121 14.39 -1.26 -5.27
C GLU A 121 14.71 0.15 -5.80
N ASN A 122 14.24 0.48 -7.01
CA ASN A 122 14.39 1.80 -7.62
C ASN A 122 12.99 2.35 -7.97
N PRO A 123 12.23 2.82 -6.96
CA PRO A 123 10.93 3.40 -7.22
C PRO A 123 11.08 4.62 -8.15
N PRO A 124 10.17 4.81 -9.12
CA PRO A 124 10.16 6.05 -9.89
C PRO A 124 9.98 7.22 -8.93
N LEU A 125 10.81 8.26 -9.08
CA LEU A 125 10.81 9.50 -8.27
C LEU A 125 9.39 9.90 -7.89
N SER A 126 9.07 9.79 -6.61
CA SER A 126 7.78 10.14 -6.06
C SER A 126 7.72 11.64 -5.80
N VAL A 127 6.54 12.24 -5.91
CA VAL A 127 6.35 13.67 -5.63
C VAL A 127 6.63 13.99 -4.14
N SER A 128 6.53 13.00 -3.25
CA SER A 128 6.99 13.13 -1.84
C SER A 128 8.49 13.34 -1.73
N ASP A 129 9.31 12.72 -2.58
CA ASP A 129 10.77 12.87 -2.55
C ASP A 129 11.20 14.31 -2.89
N VAL A 130 10.35 15.05 -3.62
CA VAL A 130 10.56 16.48 -3.93
C VAL A 130 10.19 17.37 -2.73
N SER A 131 9.25 16.95 -1.88
CA SER A 131 8.82 17.70 -0.70
C SER A 131 9.89 17.69 0.41
N ASP A 132 10.52 16.53 0.65
CA ASP A 132 11.63 16.41 1.61
C ASP A 132 12.87 17.20 1.17
N SER A 133 13.06 17.39 -0.14
CA SER A 133 14.12 18.26 -0.69
C SER A 133 13.82 19.76 -0.53
N MET A 134 12.59 20.15 -0.16
CA MET A 134 12.21 21.55 0.01
C MET A 134 12.33 22.03 1.46
N GLU A 135 12.50 21.11 2.41
CA GLU A 135 12.74 21.42 3.83
C GLU A 135 14.19 21.85 4.14
N ASP A 136 15.14 21.66 3.20
CA ASP A 136 16.57 22.03 3.33
C ASP A 136 16.92 23.37 2.65
N LEU A 137 15.94 24.06 2.05
CA LEU A 137 16.12 25.43 1.59
C LEU A 137 15.77 26.39 2.74
N GLU A 138 16.75 26.65 3.61
CA GLU A 138 16.73 27.78 4.55
C GLU A 138 16.51 29.09 3.75
N ILE A 139 15.25 29.49 3.59
CA ILE A 139 14.92 30.83 3.11
C ILE A 139 15.29 31.77 4.25
N GLU A 140 16.50 32.32 4.20
CA GLU A 140 16.93 33.46 5.00
C GLU A 140 15.82 34.51 5.03
N GLN A 141 15.16 34.65 6.18
CA GLN A 141 14.20 35.72 6.42
C GLN A 141 14.96 37.05 6.42
N ALA A 142 14.99 37.70 5.25
CA ALA A 142 15.47 39.07 5.13
C ALA A 142 14.46 40.05 5.75
N GLY A 143 14.56 40.25 7.07
CA GLY A 143 14.24 41.50 7.78
C GLY A 143 12.76 41.93 7.88
N PRO A 144 12.42 42.74 8.90
CA PRO A 144 11.03 43.10 9.21
C PRO A 144 10.56 44.23 8.29
N SER A 145 9.80 43.92 7.24
CA SER A 145 8.99 44.94 6.57
C SER A 145 7.72 45.17 7.37
N SER A 146 7.72 46.27 8.12
CA SER A 146 6.56 46.88 8.74
C SER A 146 5.39 46.98 7.75
N CYS A 147 4.33 46.23 8.01
CA CYS A 147 3.02 46.44 7.36
C CYS A 147 2.00 46.65 8.46
N GLY A 148 1.70 47.93 8.70
CA GLY A 148 0.68 48.38 9.63
C GLY A 148 -0.72 47.96 9.23
N GLU A 149 -1.54 47.78 10.26
CA GLU A 149 -2.97 47.56 10.24
C GLU A 149 -3.70 48.51 9.27
N LYS A 150 -4.41 47.95 8.28
CA LYS A 150 -5.68 48.51 7.80
C LYS A 150 -6.59 47.38 7.30
N GLU A 151 -7.67 47.17 8.02
CA GLU A 151 -8.87 46.52 7.52
C GLU A 151 -9.38 47.25 6.26
N LEU A 152 -9.59 46.51 5.16
CA LEU A 152 -10.63 46.86 4.21
C LEU A 152 -11.13 45.61 3.46
N GLU A 153 -12.36 45.29 3.83
CA GLU A 153 -13.40 44.48 3.21
C GLU A 153 -13.42 44.39 1.65
N GLY A 154 -13.72 43.19 1.14
CA GLY A 154 -14.15 42.90 -0.25
C GLY A 154 -13.31 41.80 -0.90
N CYS A 155 -13.77 40.59 -1.14
CA CYS A 155 -14.98 40.25 -1.88
C CYS A 155 -15.60 38.92 -1.43
N ARG A 156 -16.92 38.96 -1.19
CA ARG A 156 -17.78 37.78 -1.23
C ARG A 156 -17.87 37.27 -2.67
N SER A 157 -17.69 35.97 -2.84
CA SER A 157 -18.47 35.21 -3.81
C SER A 157 -18.67 33.80 -3.29
N ILE A 158 -19.77 33.63 -2.55
CA ILE A 158 -20.42 32.34 -2.39
C ILE A 158 -20.88 31.91 -3.77
N GLN A 159 -20.38 30.79 -4.28
CA GLN A 159 -21.16 29.95 -5.18
C GLN A 159 -20.74 28.48 -5.12
N LYS A 160 -21.64 27.73 -4.46
CA LYS A 160 -22.15 26.40 -4.82
C LYS A 160 -21.21 25.20 -4.73
N MET A 161 -21.55 24.36 -3.75
CA MET A 161 -21.39 22.91 -3.79
C MET A 161 -21.85 22.37 -5.16
N ALA A 162 -20.97 21.63 -5.82
CA ALA A 162 -21.32 20.68 -6.87
C ALA A 162 -20.75 19.32 -6.47
N LEU A 163 -21.66 18.47 -6.03
CA LEU A 163 -21.52 17.02 -5.95
C LEU A 163 -21.35 16.48 -7.39
N GLY A 164 -20.31 15.70 -7.66
CA GLY A 164 -20.28 14.79 -8.82
C GLY A 164 -19.03 14.85 -9.70
N GLY A 165 -18.27 13.75 -9.72
CA GLY A 165 -17.36 13.38 -10.81
C GLY A 165 -15.99 12.90 -10.33
N PRO A 166 -15.58 11.63 -10.60
CA PRO A 166 -14.23 11.19 -10.30
C PRO A 166 -13.29 11.89 -11.28
N HIS A 167 -12.41 12.74 -10.77
CA HIS A 167 -11.30 13.24 -11.54
C HIS A 167 -10.38 12.07 -11.85
N GLN A 168 -10.52 11.63 -13.10
CA GLN A 168 -9.68 10.75 -13.87
C GLN A 168 -8.21 11.15 -13.67
N LEU A 169 -7.60 10.57 -12.63
CA LEU A 169 -6.16 10.54 -12.49
C LEU A 169 -5.64 9.82 -13.72
N GLN A 170 -4.96 10.61 -14.54
CA GLN A 170 -4.41 10.20 -15.80
C GLN A 170 -3.67 8.90 -15.61
N ASN A 171 -4.10 7.95 -16.42
CA ASN A 171 -3.52 6.65 -16.64
C ASN A 171 -2.07 6.83 -17.09
N ILE A 172 -1.16 7.09 -16.16
CA ILE A 172 0.28 6.86 -16.34
C ILE A 172 0.50 5.36 -16.11
N CYS A 173 -0.23 4.56 -16.90
CA CYS A 173 0.19 3.21 -17.21
C CYS A 173 1.38 3.41 -18.13
N SER A 174 2.56 3.52 -17.51
CA SER A 174 3.82 3.33 -18.19
C SER A 174 3.75 1.97 -18.85
N LYS A 175 3.38 2.00 -20.12
CA LYS A 175 3.38 0.90 -21.07
C LYS A 175 4.84 0.51 -21.30
N SER A 176 5.47 -0.05 -20.27
CA SER A 176 6.76 -0.71 -20.33
C SER A 176 6.52 -2.13 -20.83
N THR A 177 5.89 -2.24 -22.00
CA THR A 177 6.01 -3.43 -22.83
C THR A 177 7.36 -3.27 -23.50
N ASP A 178 8.41 -3.83 -22.89
CA ASP A 178 9.64 -4.26 -23.57
C ASP A 178 10.54 -4.92 -22.52
N CYS A 179 10.13 -6.11 -22.09
CA CYS A 179 11.06 -7.13 -21.63
C CYS A 179 11.02 -8.20 -22.72
N SER A 180 12.18 -8.43 -23.35
CA SER A 180 12.42 -9.37 -24.45
C SER A 180 12.29 -10.84 -23.98
N GLY A 181 11.16 -11.19 -23.38
CA GLY A 181 10.73 -12.56 -23.05
C GLY A 181 9.59 -12.97 -23.98
N GLU A 182 9.45 -14.27 -24.22
CA GLU A 182 8.30 -14.80 -24.96
C GLU A 182 7.00 -14.32 -24.29
N SER A 183 6.15 -13.59 -25.02
CA SER A 183 4.89 -13.11 -24.45
C SER A 183 4.04 -14.29 -23.94
N LEU A 184 3.27 -14.08 -22.87
CA LEU A 184 2.35 -15.10 -22.32
C LEU A 184 1.53 -15.83 -23.41
N ASN A 185 1.10 -15.11 -24.45
CA ASN A 185 0.37 -15.68 -25.58
C ASN A 185 1.15 -16.78 -26.33
N VAL A 186 2.47 -16.64 -26.46
CA VAL A 186 3.34 -17.63 -27.10
C VAL A 186 3.44 -18.88 -26.22
N LEU A 187 3.58 -18.71 -24.90
CA LEU A 187 3.62 -19.82 -23.95
C LEU A 187 2.28 -20.57 -23.92
N LEU A 188 1.15 -19.85 -23.96
CA LEU A 188 -0.19 -20.44 -24.06
C LEU A 188 -0.33 -21.27 -25.34
N GLN A 189 0.12 -20.74 -26.48
CA GLN A 189 0.05 -21.46 -27.75
C GLN A 189 0.88 -22.75 -27.71
N ARG A 190 2.15 -22.68 -27.26
CA ARG A 190 2.99 -23.86 -27.08
C ARG A 190 2.35 -24.90 -26.16
N CYS A 191 1.66 -24.47 -25.10
CA CYS A 191 0.94 -25.38 -24.21
C CYS A 191 -0.21 -26.10 -24.91
N MET A 192 -0.98 -25.41 -25.76
CA MET A 192 -2.03 -26.03 -26.58
C MET A 192 -1.47 -27.04 -27.58
N ASP A 193 -0.31 -26.72 -28.18
CA ASP A 193 0.37 -27.61 -29.12
C ASP A 193 0.81 -28.90 -28.40
N VAL A 194 1.44 -28.78 -27.22
CA VAL A 194 1.82 -29.92 -26.37
C VAL A 194 0.63 -30.78 -25.97
N ILE A 195 -0.51 -30.17 -25.61
CA ILE A 195 -1.74 -30.93 -25.28
C ILE A 195 -2.24 -31.73 -26.47
N SER A 196 -2.18 -31.13 -27.67
CA SER A 196 -2.59 -31.78 -28.91
C SER A 196 -1.66 -32.93 -29.28
N GLU A 197 -0.34 -32.74 -29.13
CA GLU A 197 0.69 -33.77 -29.37
C GLU A 197 0.54 -34.97 -28.43
N LEU A 198 0.22 -34.73 -27.16
CA LEU A 198 0.05 -35.77 -26.15
C LEU A 198 -1.32 -36.45 -26.19
N GLY A 199 -2.24 -35.99 -27.04
CA GLY A 199 -3.60 -36.51 -27.12
C GLY A 199 -4.41 -36.32 -25.83
N LEU A 200 -4.13 -35.24 -25.09
CA LEU A 200 -4.80 -34.92 -23.84
C LEU A 200 -6.22 -34.36 -24.08
N PRO A 201 -7.11 -34.38 -23.07
CA PRO A 201 -8.50 -33.93 -23.22
C PRO A 201 -8.61 -32.48 -23.74
N GLN A 202 -9.46 -32.26 -24.74
CA GLN A 202 -9.69 -30.95 -25.36
C GLN A 202 -10.22 -29.89 -24.39
N GLU A 203 -10.86 -30.31 -23.29
CA GLU A 203 -11.29 -29.45 -22.17
C GLU A 203 -10.12 -28.60 -21.62
N LEU A 204 -8.89 -29.14 -21.61
CA LEU A 204 -7.70 -28.41 -21.16
C LEU A 204 -7.38 -27.22 -22.06
N ILE A 205 -7.66 -27.31 -23.36
CA ILE A 205 -7.44 -26.20 -24.31
C ILE A 205 -8.41 -25.06 -24.00
N VAL A 206 -9.65 -25.35 -23.60
CA VAL A 206 -10.62 -24.34 -23.17
C VAL A 206 -10.11 -23.61 -21.94
N HIS A 207 -9.63 -24.33 -20.92
CA HIS A 207 -9.06 -23.72 -19.71
C HIS A 207 -7.82 -22.86 -19.98
N ILE A 208 -6.99 -23.22 -20.96
CA ILE A 208 -5.83 -22.40 -21.35
C ILE A 208 -6.29 -21.14 -22.09
N GLN A 209 -7.33 -21.24 -22.92
CA GLN A 209 -7.91 -20.08 -23.60
C GLN A 209 -8.52 -19.08 -22.63
N GLU A 210 -9.10 -19.53 -21.51
CA GLU A 210 -9.59 -18.64 -20.44
C GLU A 210 -8.47 -17.74 -19.89
N LEU A 211 -7.23 -18.22 -19.83
CA LEU A 211 -6.07 -17.45 -19.35
C LEU A 211 -5.70 -16.27 -20.27
N LYS A 212 -6.16 -16.26 -21.52
CA LYS A 212 -5.95 -15.15 -22.46
C LYS A 212 -6.90 -13.97 -22.21
N SER A 213 -8.00 -14.20 -21.50
CA SER A 213 -9.06 -13.21 -21.26
C SER A 213 -8.91 -12.45 -19.94
N VAL A 214 -7.89 -12.78 -19.14
CA VAL A 214 -7.55 -12.16 -17.85
C VAL A 214 -6.58 -11.01 -18.06
#